data_AF-U2PRQ4-F1
#
_entry.id   AF-U2PRQ4-F1
#
_cell.length_a   1.000
_cell.length_b   1.000
_cell.length_c   1.000
_cell.angle_alpha   90.00
_cell.angle_beta   90.00
_cell.angle_gamma   90.00
#
_symmetry.space_group_name_H-M   'P 1'
#
loop_
_entity.id
_entity.type
_entity.pdbx_description
1 polymer ?
#
loop_
_entity_poly.entity_id
_entity_poly.type
_entity_poly.pdbx_seq_one_letter_code
_entity_poly.pdbx_strand_id
1 'polypeptide(L)'
;MARQNDLLMDISILYRSTQKYYDKKLANLSLTYAQLPILIAIYEEEGISMQKIALDGGYDKGTITKNVQKLVNLGYVIVQSSIKDKRAKELYTTDKTKEVMNQIYSIRRNWWKHIIQSIPSKKIEEFSYLYEDMAENAKVFADKDDEQVQFFDHQKVDLSFYTDKVSTVLSTAGCNFRCKHCTKRNLIFLNENRMELNLEDIKNFLEKRKDIYDAVCLKEPEPLMHQELAPFLRYVKKLGYLVKIQTNGSYPDRLKSWIDQKLIDFVSLDIKNAPSYYGETIGIPNFNTDIITKSIEILKKGQIDYDITITLIKELHDTNRLKEMAGWLKGVKQVTLMSNPSTMVENYHAFDQNEMNEALHIFKAVIPNIQIKGEAYVSGREA
;
A
#
# COMPACT_ATOMS: atom_id res chain seq x y z
N MET A 1 -15.85 21.16 6.00
CA MET A 1 -14.89 20.04 5.97
C MET A 1 -13.66 20.53 5.22
N ALA A 2 -12.50 20.59 5.87
CA ALA A 2 -11.25 20.88 5.15
C ALA A 2 -11.03 19.74 4.15
N ARG A 3 -11.03 20.07 2.86
CA ARG A 3 -10.73 19.10 1.80
C ARG A 3 -9.32 18.60 2.10
N GLN A 4 -9.18 17.32 2.43
CA GLN A 4 -7.88 16.68 2.53
C GLN A 4 -7.26 16.80 1.13
N ASN A 5 -6.09 17.44 1.01
CA ASN A 5 -5.43 17.65 -0.29
C ASN A 5 -5.11 16.27 -0.89
N ASP A 6 -5.86 15.90 -1.92
CA ASP A 6 -5.66 14.71 -2.74
C ASP A 6 -5.06 15.21 -4.06
N LEU A 7 -3.73 15.06 -4.17
CA LEU A 7 -2.97 15.69 -5.23
C LEU A 7 -3.29 15.05 -6.57
N LEU A 8 -3.48 13.72 -6.60
CA LEU A 8 -3.83 13.00 -7.82
C LEU A 8 -5.22 13.40 -8.31
N MET A 9 -6.19 13.54 -7.40
CA MET A 9 -7.53 14.01 -7.75
C MET A 9 -7.49 15.43 -8.31
N ASP A 10 -6.75 16.34 -7.69
CA ASP A 10 -6.65 17.72 -8.17
C ASP A 10 -5.94 17.82 -9.53
N ILE A 11 -4.89 17.03 -9.78
CA ILE A 11 -4.27 16.87 -11.11
C ILE A 11 -5.30 16.36 -12.13
N SER A 12 -6.09 15.36 -11.75
CA SER A 12 -7.13 14.77 -12.59
C SER A 12 -8.23 15.78 -12.95
N ILE A 13 -8.63 16.63 -12.00
CA ILE A 13 -9.59 17.73 -12.22
C ILE A 13 -9.01 18.76 -13.18
N LEU A 14 -7.75 19.17 -12.99
CA LEU A 14 -7.07 20.12 -13.87
C LEU A 14 -6.96 19.58 -15.29
N TYR A 15 -6.56 18.31 -15.45
CA TYR A 15 -6.46 17.64 -16.75
C TYR A 15 -7.80 17.61 -17.49
N ARG A 16 -8.89 17.14 -16.85
CA ARG A 16 -10.22 17.10 -17.48
C ARG A 16 -10.75 18.49 -17.83
N SER A 17 -10.51 19.47 -16.98
CA SER A 17 -10.92 20.86 -17.23
C SER A 17 -10.17 21.45 -18.42
N THR A 18 -8.87 21.14 -18.52
CA THR A 18 -8.01 21.51 -19.64
C THR A 18 -8.50 20.88 -20.94
N GLN A 19 -8.80 19.58 -20.94
CA GLN A 19 -9.35 18.88 -22.10
C GLN A 19 -10.66 19.52 -22.58
N LYS A 20 -11.61 19.76 -21.67
CA LYS A 20 -12.91 20.39 -21.98
C LYS A 20 -12.73 21.78 -22.60
N TYR A 21 -11.78 22.57 -22.10
CA TYR A 21 -11.48 23.89 -22.66
C TYR A 21 -10.97 23.80 -24.10
N TYR A 22 -9.94 22.96 -24.33
CA TYR A 22 -9.34 22.83 -25.65
C TYR A 22 -10.29 22.22 -26.67
N ASP A 23 -11.06 21.19 -26.31
CA ASP A 23 -12.03 20.57 -27.24
C ASP A 23 -13.07 21.61 -27.72
N LYS A 24 -13.53 22.49 -26.82
CA LYS A 24 -14.44 23.59 -27.19
C LYS A 24 -13.76 24.61 -28.11
N LYS A 25 -12.50 24.98 -27.85
CA LYS A 25 -11.79 26.03 -28.59
C LYS A 25 -11.22 25.56 -29.93
N LEU A 26 -10.95 24.26 -30.07
CA LEU A 26 -10.39 23.64 -31.26
C LEU A 26 -11.45 23.06 -32.21
N ALA A 27 -12.74 23.08 -31.82
CA ALA A 27 -13.85 22.55 -32.62
C ALA A 27 -13.86 23.07 -34.06
N ASN A 28 -13.62 24.37 -34.27
CA ASN A 28 -13.58 24.97 -35.61
C ASN A 28 -12.40 24.50 -36.47
N LEU A 29 -11.38 23.91 -35.85
CA LEU A 29 -10.22 23.31 -36.53
C LEU A 29 -10.40 21.79 -36.72
N SER A 30 -11.53 21.22 -36.31
CA SER A 30 -11.76 19.76 -36.27
C SER A 30 -10.69 19.01 -35.45
N LEU A 31 -10.05 19.70 -34.50
CA LEU A 31 -9.04 19.15 -33.60
C LEU A 31 -9.62 18.95 -32.20
N THR A 32 -9.05 18.00 -31.47
CA THR A 32 -9.33 17.76 -30.03
C THR A 32 -8.04 17.86 -29.23
N TYR A 33 -8.16 17.95 -27.91
CA TYR A 33 -7.02 17.96 -27.00
C TYR A 33 -6.11 16.75 -27.19
N ALA A 34 -6.64 15.59 -27.59
CA ALA A 34 -5.83 14.40 -27.86
C ALA A 34 -4.85 14.55 -29.04
N GLN A 35 -5.18 15.38 -30.05
CA GLN A 35 -4.27 15.64 -31.17
C GLN A 35 -3.32 16.81 -30.89
N LEU A 36 -3.68 17.70 -29.97
CA LEU A 36 -3.01 18.97 -29.79
C LEU A 36 -1.53 18.83 -29.34
N PRO A 37 -1.17 18.07 -28.29
CA PRO A 37 0.21 17.88 -27.90
C PRO A 37 1.07 17.27 -29.02
N ILE A 38 0.50 16.33 -29.78
CA ILE A 38 1.18 15.65 -30.89
C ILE A 38 1.45 16.63 -32.04
N LEU A 39 0.45 17.44 -32.43
CA LEU A 39 0.62 18.44 -33.49
C LEU A 39 1.68 19.48 -33.12
N ILE A 40 1.70 19.92 -31.85
CA ILE A 40 2.69 20.86 -31.35
C ILE A 40 4.09 20.23 -31.36
N ALA A 41 4.24 18.99 -30.89
CA ALA A 41 5.53 18.30 -30.90
C ALA A 41 6.10 18.18 -32.32
N ILE A 42 5.26 17.87 -33.32
CA ILE A 42 5.70 17.80 -34.73
C ILE A 42 6.07 19.19 -35.27
N TYR A 43 5.33 20.23 -34.89
CA TYR A 43 5.61 21.61 -35.32
C TYR A 43 6.90 22.17 -34.70
N GLU A 44 7.17 21.86 -33.43
CA GLU A 44 8.35 22.34 -32.70
C GLU A 44 9.61 21.53 -33.07
N GLU A 45 9.46 20.27 -33.48
CA GLU A 45 10.54 19.38 -33.92
C GLU A 45 10.19 18.71 -35.27
N GLU A 46 10.37 19.42 -36.37
CA GLU A 46 10.16 18.88 -37.72
C GLU A 46 11.05 17.66 -37.98
N GLY A 47 10.46 16.57 -38.46
CA GLY A 47 11.13 15.29 -38.67
C GLY A 47 11.11 14.35 -37.46
N ILE A 48 10.42 14.71 -36.37
CA ILE A 48 10.25 13.82 -35.20
C ILE A 48 9.56 12.50 -35.59
N SER A 49 9.97 11.40 -34.95
CA SER A 49 9.36 10.09 -35.15
C SER A 49 8.18 9.86 -34.21
N MET A 50 7.23 9.01 -34.62
CA MET A 50 6.14 8.56 -33.73
C MET A 50 6.66 7.90 -32.45
N GLN A 51 7.79 7.21 -32.53
CA GLN A 51 8.41 6.57 -31.37
C GLN A 51 8.91 7.59 -30.35
N LYS A 52 9.53 8.69 -30.82
CA LYS A 52 10.00 9.77 -29.95
C LYS A 52 8.83 10.50 -29.27
N ILE A 53 7.76 10.81 -30.01
CA ILE A 53 6.54 11.40 -29.43
C ILE A 53 5.92 10.48 -28.37
N ALA A 54 5.87 9.17 -28.64
CA ALA A 54 5.35 8.19 -27.69
C ALA A 54 6.15 8.18 -26.38
N LEU A 55 7.49 8.17 -26.49
CA LEU A 55 8.41 8.16 -25.36
C LEU A 55 8.32 9.47 -24.54
N ASP A 56 8.50 10.61 -25.20
CA ASP A 56 8.58 11.92 -24.53
C ASP A 56 7.23 12.29 -23.88
N GLY A 57 6.12 11.91 -24.52
CA GLY A 57 4.76 12.17 -24.04
C GLY A 57 4.14 11.09 -23.15
N GLY A 58 4.82 9.95 -22.93
CA GLY A 58 4.27 8.84 -22.16
C GLY A 58 3.01 8.20 -22.76
N TYR A 59 2.93 8.14 -24.10
CA TYR A 59 1.79 7.56 -24.82
C TYR A 59 2.07 6.12 -25.28
N ASP A 60 1.05 5.28 -25.28
CA ASP A 60 1.15 3.98 -25.96
C ASP A 60 1.22 4.16 -27.50
N LYS A 61 1.81 3.16 -28.17
CA LYS A 61 2.02 3.18 -29.63
C LYS A 61 0.70 3.28 -30.41
N GLY A 62 -0.38 2.69 -29.92
CA GLY A 62 -1.69 2.71 -30.55
C GLY A 62 -2.31 4.11 -30.53
N THR A 63 -2.20 4.80 -29.39
CA THR A 63 -2.66 6.18 -29.21
C THR A 63 -1.95 7.15 -30.16
N ILE A 64 -0.62 7.09 -30.27
CA ILE A 64 0.11 7.94 -31.21
C ILE A 64 -0.29 7.66 -32.65
N THR A 65 -0.29 6.38 -33.05
CA THR A 65 -0.61 5.98 -34.42
C THR A 65 -1.99 6.49 -34.85
N LYS A 66 -3.00 6.31 -33.99
CA LYS A 66 -4.38 6.76 -34.25
C LYS A 66 -4.48 8.28 -34.38
N ASN A 67 -3.83 9.04 -33.50
CA ASN A 67 -3.90 10.49 -33.51
C ASN A 67 -3.10 11.12 -34.67
N VAL A 68 -1.92 10.58 -34.99
CA VAL A 68 -1.14 11.00 -36.16
C VAL A 68 -1.92 10.74 -37.45
N GLN A 69 -2.54 9.55 -37.60
CA GLN A 69 -3.37 9.27 -38.78
C GLN A 69 -4.53 10.26 -38.91
N LYS A 70 -5.16 10.66 -37.80
CA LYS A 70 -6.22 11.68 -37.81
C LYS A 70 -5.69 13.05 -38.25
N LEU A 71 -4.50 13.45 -37.78
CA LEU A 71 -3.86 14.69 -38.21
C LEU A 71 -3.49 14.68 -39.71
N VAL A 72 -3.07 13.53 -40.23
CA VAL A 72 -2.83 13.31 -41.67
C VAL A 72 -4.12 13.43 -42.47
N ASN A 73 -5.20 12.77 -42.03
CA ASN A 73 -6.49 12.82 -42.71
C ASN A 73 -7.09 14.24 -42.73
N LEU A 74 -6.82 15.03 -41.68
CA LEU A 74 -7.20 16.44 -41.60
C LEU A 74 -6.28 17.36 -42.42
N GLY A 75 -5.17 16.86 -42.96
CA GLY A 75 -4.22 17.61 -43.77
C GLY A 75 -3.26 18.50 -42.97
N TYR A 76 -3.11 18.27 -41.67
CA TYR A 76 -2.19 19.04 -40.81
C TYR A 76 -0.77 18.48 -40.79
N VAL A 77 -0.63 17.17 -41.00
CA VAL A 77 0.65 16.46 -40.91
C VAL A 77 0.85 15.62 -42.16
N ILE A 78 2.09 15.51 -42.62
CA ILE A 78 2.53 14.55 -43.63
C ILE A 78 3.55 13.60 -43.03
N VAL A 79 3.61 12.39 -43.58
CA VAL A 79 4.54 11.35 -43.16
C VAL A 79 5.49 11.07 -44.31
N GLN A 80 6.80 11.15 -44.05
CA GLN A 80 7.84 10.86 -45.04
C GLN A 80 8.74 9.73 -44.55
N SER A 81 9.36 9.01 -45.48
CA SER A 81 10.42 8.06 -45.14
C SER A 81 11.68 8.84 -44.77
N SER A 82 12.33 8.47 -43.67
CA SER A 82 13.59 9.10 -43.28
C SER A 82 14.66 8.87 -44.36
N ILE A 83 15.43 9.91 -44.63
CA ILE A 83 16.59 9.85 -45.53
C ILE A 83 17.72 9.03 -44.88
N LYS A 84 17.80 9.02 -43.54
CA LYS A 84 18.85 8.33 -42.76
C LYS A 84 18.55 6.84 -42.56
N ASP A 85 17.27 6.49 -42.38
CA ASP A 85 16.81 5.11 -42.30
C ASP A 85 15.48 4.96 -43.03
N LYS A 86 15.48 4.32 -44.20
CA LYS A 86 14.26 4.14 -45.02
C LYS A 86 13.14 3.37 -44.30
N ARG A 87 13.44 2.68 -43.18
CA ARG A 87 12.45 1.99 -42.34
C ARG A 87 11.80 2.92 -41.31
N ALA A 88 12.45 4.03 -40.97
CA ALA A 88 11.92 5.04 -40.08
C ALA A 88 11.00 6.01 -40.83
N LYS A 89 9.91 6.40 -40.16
CA LYS A 89 8.97 7.41 -40.66
C LYS A 89 9.14 8.69 -39.84
N GLU A 90 9.27 9.80 -40.54
CA GLU A 90 9.42 11.15 -39.99
C GLU A 90 8.14 11.94 -40.26
N LEU A 91 7.75 12.77 -39.29
CA LEU A 91 6.53 13.55 -39.33
C LEU A 91 6.87 15.01 -39.60
N TYR A 92 6.09 15.65 -40.46
CA TYR A 92 6.26 17.07 -40.80
C TYR A 92 4.91 17.78 -40.83
N THR A 93 4.91 19.07 -40.50
CA THR A 93 3.69 19.88 -40.60
C THR A 93 3.46 20.41 -42.02
N THR A 94 2.20 20.66 -42.37
CA THR A 94 1.82 21.28 -43.65
C THR A 94 1.69 22.80 -43.51
N ASP A 95 1.57 23.51 -44.64
CA ASP A 95 1.27 24.95 -44.60
C ASP A 95 -0.07 25.27 -43.93
N LYS A 96 -1.06 24.35 -44.05
CA LYS A 96 -2.33 24.43 -43.30
C LYS A 96 -2.10 24.48 -41.79
N THR A 97 -1.11 23.75 -41.27
CA THR A 97 -0.75 23.83 -39.84
C THR A 97 -0.19 25.19 -39.49
N LYS A 98 0.74 25.72 -40.28
CA LYS A 98 1.35 27.05 -40.05
C LYS A 98 0.31 28.16 -39.97
N GLU A 99 -0.73 28.10 -40.81
CA GLU A 99 -1.86 29.06 -40.79
C GLU A 99 -2.62 29.06 -39.46
N VAL A 100 -2.78 27.89 -38.83
CA VAL A 100 -3.59 27.76 -37.59
C VAL A 100 -2.75 27.82 -36.32
N MET A 101 -1.42 27.67 -36.38
CA MET A 101 -0.58 27.60 -35.18
C MET A 101 -0.66 28.86 -34.32
N ASN A 102 -0.73 30.05 -34.93
CA ASN A 102 -0.89 31.30 -34.19
C ASN A 102 -2.18 31.32 -33.34
N GLN A 103 -3.27 30.81 -33.89
CA GLN A 103 -4.54 30.65 -33.18
C GLN A 103 -4.39 29.64 -32.03
N ILE A 104 -3.74 28.50 -32.28
CA ILE A 104 -3.50 27.45 -31.28
C ILE A 104 -2.67 28.00 -30.11
N TYR A 105 -1.55 28.66 -30.36
CA TYR A 105 -0.72 29.24 -29.30
C TYR A 105 -1.47 30.35 -28.54
N SER A 106 -2.33 31.12 -29.20
CA SER A 106 -3.19 32.09 -28.52
C SER A 106 -4.17 31.42 -27.55
N ILE A 107 -4.82 30.32 -27.97
CA ILE A 107 -5.69 29.51 -27.10
C ILE A 107 -4.90 29.00 -25.89
N ARG A 108 -3.68 28.49 -26.10
CA ARG A 108 -2.82 28.00 -25.01
C ARG A 108 -2.44 29.08 -24.01
N ARG A 109 -1.98 30.23 -24.49
CA ARG A 109 -1.62 31.37 -23.62
C ARG A 109 -2.82 31.85 -22.82
N ASN A 110 -4.00 31.91 -23.44
CA ASN A 110 -5.22 32.30 -22.76
C ASN A 110 -5.60 31.32 -21.64
N TRP A 111 -5.53 30.00 -21.89
CA TRP A 111 -5.77 29.00 -20.85
C TRP A 111 -4.76 29.14 -19.71
N TRP A 112 -3.47 29.16 -20.04
CA TRP A 112 -2.38 29.25 -19.07
C TRP A 112 -2.55 30.46 -18.16
N LYS A 113 -2.76 31.65 -18.75
CA LYS A 113 -2.98 32.90 -18.00
C LYS A 113 -4.11 32.80 -16.98
N HIS A 114 -5.21 32.10 -17.30
CA HIS A 114 -6.35 31.98 -16.41
C HIS A 114 -6.10 31.01 -15.25
N ILE A 115 -5.48 29.86 -15.52
CA ILE A 115 -5.28 28.84 -14.46
C ILE A 115 -4.22 29.25 -13.45
N ILE A 116 -3.28 30.13 -13.83
CA ILE A 116 -2.22 30.61 -12.92
C ILE A 116 -2.48 32.01 -12.33
N GLN A 117 -3.60 32.66 -12.64
CA GLN A 117 -3.81 34.09 -12.38
C GLN A 117 -3.65 34.52 -10.91
N SER A 118 -3.85 33.60 -9.97
CA SER A 118 -3.74 33.82 -8.53
C SER A 118 -2.40 33.35 -7.93
N ILE A 119 -1.46 32.89 -8.75
CA ILE A 119 -0.21 32.26 -8.31
C ILE A 119 0.98 33.17 -8.66
N PRO A 120 1.84 33.53 -7.69
CA PRO A 120 3.08 34.26 -7.97
C PRO A 120 4.02 33.48 -8.92
N SER A 121 4.69 34.17 -9.84
CA SER A 121 5.57 33.56 -10.85
C SER A 121 6.63 32.63 -10.25
N LYS A 122 7.29 33.05 -9.17
CA LYS A 122 8.30 32.24 -8.48
C LYS A 122 7.74 30.87 -8.01
N LYS A 123 6.50 30.83 -7.53
CA LYS A 123 5.86 29.57 -7.11
C LYS A 123 5.52 28.68 -8.29
N ILE A 124 5.22 29.26 -9.46
CA ILE A 124 4.97 28.50 -10.69
C ILE A 124 6.26 27.83 -11.17
N GLU A 125 7.39 28.55 -11.11
CA GLU A 125 8.70 28.01 -11.45
C GLU A 125 9.09 26.85 -10.52
N GLU A 126 8.96 27.05 -9.20
CA GLU A 126 9.19 26.01 -8.19
C GLU A 126 8.27 24.79 -8.42
N PHE A 127 6.98 25.01 -8.66
CA PHE A 127 6.02 23.94 -8.97
C PHE A 127 6.38 23.21 -10.26
N SER A 128 6.80 23.92 -11.31
CA SER A 128 7.13 23.31 -12.60
C SER A 128 8.29 22.32 -12.46
N TYR A 129 9.34 22.70 -11.73
CA TYR A 129 10.47 21.81 -11.45
C TYR A 129 10.03 20.55 -10.68
N LEU A 130 9.25 20.71 -9.61
CA LEU A 130 8.76 19.58 -8.82
C LEU A 130 7.84 18.66 -9.63
N TYR A 131 6.95 19.25 -10.43
CA TYR A 131 6.00 18.49 -11.24
C TYR A 131 6.68 17.73 -12.39
N GLU A 132 7.72 18.31 -12.98
CA GLU A 132 8.56 17.63 -13.99
C GLU A 132 9.29 16.43 -13.39
N ASP A 133 9.91 16.59 -12.21
CA ASP A 133 10.57 15.48 -11.49
C ASP A 133 9.58 14.35 -11.15
N MET A 134 8.37 14.70 -10.68
CA MET A 134 7.29 13.72 -10.44
C MET A 134 6.88 13.00 -11.73
N ALA A 135 6.74 13.72 -12.84
CA ALA A 135 6.33 13.14 -14.12
C ALA A 135 7.38 12.19 -14.69
N GLU A 136 8.68 12.54 -14.60
CA GLU A 136 9.77 11.66 -15.03
C GLU A 136 9.85 10.41 -14.15
N ASN A 137 9.73 10.55 -12.82
CA ASN A 137 9.66 9.41 -11.92
C ASN A 137 8.47 8.49 -12.25
N ALA A 138 7.31 9.05 -12.54
CA ALA A 138 6.14 8.29 -12.96
C ALA A 138 6.35 7.53 -14.28
N LYS A 139 6.97 8.16 -15.29
CA LYS A 139 7.30 7.49 -16.57
C LYS A 139 8.23 6.31 -16.37
N VAL A 140 9.26 6.47 -15.52
CA VAL A 140 10.23 5.40 -15.24
C VAL A 140 9.60 4.25 -14.44
N PHE A 141 8.62 4.55 -13.59
CA PHE A 141 8.02 3.58 -12.69
C PHE A 141 6.78 2.87 -13.26
N ALA A 142 6.01 3.51 -14.15
CA ALA A 142 4.72 3.00 -14.64
C ALA A 142 4.79 1.60 -15.31
N ASP A 143 5.96 1.21 -15.81
CA ASP A 143 6.20 -0.09 -16.45
C ASP A 143 6.98 -1.08 -15.58
N LYS A 144 7.28 -0.75 -14.31
CA LYS A 144 7.96 -1.66 -13.40
C LYS A 144 6.95 -2.60 -12.75
N ASP A 145 7.25 -3.90 -12.79
CA ASP A 145 6.58 -4.86 -11.92
C ASP A 145 7.00 -4.61 -10.47
N ASP A 146 6.03 -4.33 -9.60
CA ASP A 146 6.22 -4.17 -8.16
C ASP A 146 6.54 -5.53 -7.52
N GLU A 147 7.80 -5.95 -7.61
CA GLU A 147 8.29 -7.20 -6.99
C GLU A 147 8.87 -7.00 -5.59
N GLN A 148 8.96 -5.76 -5.09
CA GLN A 148 9.59 -5.45 -3.81
C GLN A 148 8.58 -5.20 -2.70
N VAL A 149 8.82 -5.81 -1.55
CA VAL A 149 8.04 -5.55 -0.35
C VAL A 149 8.23 -4.12 0.15
N GLN A 150 7.12 -3.49 0.53
CA GLN A 150 7.11 -2.15 1.09
C GLN A 150 6.90 -2.20 2.60
N PHE A 151 7.74 -1.47 3.33
CA PHE A 151 7.63 -1.28 4.77
C PHE A 151 7.30 0.16 5.10
N PHE A 152 6.46 0.38 6.10
CA PHE A 152 5.95 1.71 6.43
C PHE A 152 6.26 2.14 7.87
N ASP A 153 6.47 1.18 8.77
CA ASP A 153 6.95 1.43 10.13
C ASP A 153 8.12 0.48 10.45
N HIS A 154 9.12 0.99 11.18
CA HIS A 154 10.27 0.23 11.66
C HIS A 154 10.59 0.63 13.10
N GLN A 155 10.16 -0.21 14.03
CA GLN A 155 10.56 -0.10 15.43
C GLN A 155 11.92 -0.77 15.60
N LYS A 156 12.97 0.04 15.64
CA LYS A 156 14.37 -0.43 15.61
C LYS A 156 14.74 -1.37 16.74
N VAL A 157 14.10 -1.27 17.91
CA VAL A 157 14.33 -2.17 19.05
C VAL A 157 12.99 -2.52 19.68
N ASP A 158 12.76 -3.80 19.88
CA ASP A 158 11.66 -4.35 20.65
C ASP A 158 12.15 -5.55 21.48
N LEU A 159 11.78 -5.53 22.76
CA LEU A 159 12.14 -6.56 23.76
C LEU A 159 10.90 -7.31 24.27
N SER A 160 9.73 -7.06 23.70
CA SER A 160 8.44 -7.45 24.27
C SER A 160 7.65 -8.41 23.38
N PHE A 161 7.80 -8.31 22.07
CA PHE A 161 7.00 -8.99 21.08
C PHE A 161 7.47 -10.43 20.87
N TYR A 162 8.78 -10.64 20.80
CA TYR A 162 9.39 -11.97 20.85
C TYR A 162 10.09 -12.13 22.19
N THR A 163 9.42 -12.79 23.14
CA THR A 163 9.92 -13.02 24.51
C THR A 163 11.34 -13.59 24.49
N ASP A 164 12.20 -13.06 25.34
CA ASP A 164 13.62 -13.43 25.47
C ASP A 164 14.47 -13.23 24.21
N LYS A 165 14.04 -12.34 23.31
CA LYS A 165 14.76 -11.97 22.08
C LYS A 165 14.88 -10.46 21.97
N VAL A 166 16.07 -9.98 21.64
CA VAL A 166 16.27 -8.62 21.17
C VAL A 166 15.87 -8.59 19.70
N SER A 167 14.80 -7.87 19.38
CA SER A 167 14.23 -7.88 18.04
C SER A 167 14.10 -6.49 17.44
N THR A 168 13.95 -6.43 16.12
CA THR A 168 13.41 -5.27 15.42
C THR A 168 12.06 -5.63 14.82
N VAL A 169 11.12 -4.67 14.77
CA VAL A 169 9.77 -4.90 14.24
C VAL A 169 9.55 -4.06 12.98
N LEU A 170 9.09 -4.70 11.92
CA LEU A 170 8.70 -4.06 10.66
C LEU A 170 7.20 -4.29 10.42
N SER A 171 6.54 -3.29 9.82
CA SER A 171 5.15 -3.38 9.38
C SER A 171 5.03 -3.07 7.90
N THR A 172 4.30 -3.91 7.18
CA THR A 172 3.82 -3.62 5.82
C THR A 172 2.57 -2.72 5.89
N ALA A 173 1.94 -2.43 4.75
CA ALA A 173 0.65 -1.75 4.70
C ALA A 173 -0.40 -2.62 4.01
N GLY A 174 -1.67 -2.35 4.28
CA GLY A 174 -2.77 -3.12 3.74
C GLY A 174 -3.15 -4.30 4.64
N CYS A 175 -4.46 -4.46 4.82
CA CYS A 175 -5.05 -5.59 5.54
C CYS A 175 -6.32 -6.00 4.80
N ASN A 176 -6.62 -7.29 4.78
CA ASN A 176 -7.85 -7.81 4.21
C ASN A 176 -9.06 -7.68 5.17
N PHE A 177 -8.83 -7.38 6.45
CA PHE A 177 -9.89 -7.12 7.43
C PHE A 177 -10.23 -5.62 7.54
N ARG A 178 -11.39 -5.31 8.11
CA ARG A 178 -11.93 -3.95 8.31
C ARG A 178 -12.37 -3.74 9.76
N CYS A 179 -11.59 -4.29 10.71
CA CYS A 179 -11.88 -4.24 12.14
C CYS A 179 -12.13 -2.79 12.58
N LYS A 180 -13.32 -2.53 13.12
CA LYS A 180 -13.70 -1.18 13.60
C LYS A 180 -12.83 -0.68 14.74
N HIS A 181 -12.25 -1.60 15.51
CA HIS A 181 -11.35 -1.36 16.63
C HIS A 181 -9.85 -1.28 16.24
N CYS A 182 -9.51 -1.25 14.95
CA CYS A 182 -8.11 -1.29 14.51
C CYS A 182 -7.35 0.01 14.82
N THR A 183 -6.28 -0.08 15.63
CA THR A 183 -5.37 1.04 15.92
C THR A 183 -4.44 1.38 14.76
N LYS A 184 -4.25 0.46 13.81
CA LYS A 184 -3.38 0.60 12.63
C LYS A 184 -4.13 1.02 11.38
N ARG A 185 -5.26 1.72 11.53
CA ARG A 185 -6.11 2.16 10.41
C ARG A 185 -5.36 3.04 9.40
N ASN A 186 -4.37 3.80 9.87
CA ASN A 186 -3.45 4.62 9.07
C ASN A 186 -2.50 3.80 8.15
N LEU A 187 -2.30 2.51 8.44
CA LEU A 187 -1.54 1.58 7.59
C LEU A 187 -2.45 0.76 6.66
N ILE A 188 -3.78 0.81 6.84
CA ILE A 188 -4.75 0.15 5.95
C ILE A 188 -5.18 1.09 4.84
N PHE A 189 -5.44 2.36 5.19
CA PHE A 189 -5.76 3.43 4.26
C PHE A 189 -4.57 4.38 4.19
N LEU A 190 -3.58 4.04 3.37
CA LEU A 190 -2.44 4.91 3.13
C LEU A 190 -2.92 6.19 2.45
N ASN A 191 -2.61 7.34 3.03
CA ASN A 191 -2.72 8.60 2.29
C ASN A 191 -1.57 8.68 1.28
N GLU A 192 -1.77 9.40 0.19
CA GLU A 192 -0.78 9.58 -0.87
C GLU A 192 0.56 10.14 -0.37
N ASN A 193 0.53 10.86 0.76
CA ASN A 193 1.72 11.45 1.38
C ASN A 193 2.49 10.48 2.30
N ARG A 194 2.03 9.24 2.49
CA ARG A 194 2.75 8.28 3.34
C ARG A 194 3.90 7.67 2.55
N MET A 195 5.11 8.05 2.94
CA MET A 195 6.33 7.53 2.34
C MET A 195 6.65 6.13 2.89
N GLU A 196 7.02 5.24 1.98
CA GLU A 196 7.64 3.97 2.32
C GLU A 196 9.03 4.19 2.93
N LEU A 197 9.46 3.24 3.75
CA LEU A 197 10.83 3.18 4.22
C LEU A 197 11.73 2.65 3.11
N ASN A 198 12.91 3.26 2.96
CA ASN A 198 13.90 2.78 2.03
C ASN A 198 14.36 1.36 2.42
N LEU A 199 14.11 0.39 1.54
CA LEU A 199 14.43 -1.02 1.80
C LEU A 199 15.93 -1.25 2.02
N GLU A 200 16.79 -0.48 1.34
CA GLU A 200 18.23 -0.58 1.49
C GLU A 200 18.70 -0.08 2.86
N ASP A 201 18.06 0.96 3.40
CA ASP A 201 18.32 1.41 4.78
C ASP A 201 17.96 0.35 5.81
N ILE A 202 16.86 -0.38 5.59
CA ILE A 202 16.45 -1.52 6.44
C ILE A 202 17.49 -2.64 6.34
N LYS A 203 17.92 -3.02 5.14
CA LYS A 203 18.95 -4.05 4.94
C LYS A 203 20.27 -3.68 5.63
N ASN A 204 20.73 -2.44 5.44
CA ASN A 204 21.93 -1.90 6.08
C ASN A 204 21.81 -1.91 7.61
N PHE A 205 20.63 -1.60 8.15
CA PHE A 205 20.37 -1.68 9.59
C PHE A 205 20.52 -3.11 10.10
N LEU A 206 19.93 -4.09 9.40
CA LEU A 206 20.00 -5.50 9.76
C LEU A 206 21.44 -6.04 9.69
N GLU A 207 22.18 -5.75 8.64
CA GLU A 207 23.58 -6.20 8.52
C GLU A 207 24.46 -5.71 9.68
N LYS A 208 24.27 -4.46 10.11
CA LYS A 208 24.99 -3.85 11.25
C LYS A 208 24.59 -4.40 12.61
N ARG A 209 23.49 -5.15 12.71
CA ARG A 209 22.90 -5.61 13.98
C ARG A 209 22.81 -7.14 14.08
N LYS A 210 23.21 -7.88 13.05
CA LYS A 210 23.09 -9.36 13.01
C LYS A 210 23.78 -10.09 14.17
N ASP A 211 24.82 -9.49 14.74
CA ASP A 211 25.57 -10.08 15.87
C ASP A 211 25.04 -9.66 17.25
N ILE A 212 24.05 -8.77 17.30
CA ILE A 212 23.49 -8.20 18.54
C ILE A 212 22.00 -8.53 18.68
N TYR A 213 21.27 -8.55 17.58
CA TYR A 213 19.83 -8.79 17.57
C TYR A 213 19.55 -10.23 17.19
N ASP A 214 18.58 -10.84 17.87
CA ASP A 214 18.20 -12.22 17.64
C ASP A 214 17.18 -12.38 16.51
N ALA A 215 16.27 -11.41 16.36
CA ALA A 215 15.09 -11.59 15.53
C ALA A 215 14.65 -10.36 14.73
N VAL A 216 14.03 -10.64 13.58
CA VAL A 216 13.20 -9.69 12.83
C VAL A 216 11.74 -10.12 12.97
N CYS A 217 10.92 -9.19 13.41
CA CYS A 217 9.52 -9.42 13.70
C CYS A 217 8.65 -8.68 12.69
N LEU A 218 7.64 -9.33 12.14
CA LEU A 218 6.65 -8.72 11.26
C LEU A 218 5.31 -8.64 11.98
N LYS A 219 4.79 -7.42 12.15
CA LYS A 219 3.55 -7.15 12.87
C LYS A 219 2.50 -6.56 11.94
N GLU A 220 1.27 -6.44 12.47
CA GLU A 220 0.11 -5.78 11.85
C GLU A 220 0.49 -4.62 10.91
N PRO A 221 -0.17 -4.50 9.74
CA PRO A 221 -1.54 -4.94 9.47
C PRO A 221 -1.73 -6.42 9.09
N GLU A 222 -1.45 -6.88 7.86
CA GLU A 222 -1.48 -8.33 7.54
C GLU A 222 -0.29 -8.73 6.66
N PRO A 223 0.84 -9.16 7.27
CA PRO A 223 2.05 -9.54 6.55
C PRO A 223 1.83 -10.65 5.51
N LEU A 224 0.98 -11.64 5.78
CA LEU A 224 0.75 -12.73 4.84
C LEU A 224 -0.11 -12.29 3.66
N MET A 225 -0.60 -11.06 3.55
CA MET A 225 -1.20 -10.59 2.29
C MET A 225 -0.14 -10.43 1.19
N HIS A 226 1.11 -10.19 1.57
CA HIS A 226 2.23 -9.81 0.70
C HIS A 226 3.04 -11.03 0.28
N GLN A 227 2.93 -11.44 -0.98
CA GLN A 227 3.72 -12.55 -1.52
C GLN A 227 5.18 -12.15 -1.78
N GLU A 228 5.38 -10.90 -2.17
CA GLU A 228 6.65 -10.21 -2.41
C GLU A 228 7.54 -10.10 -1.16
N LEU A 229 7.00 -10.43 0.03
CA LEU A 229 7.75 -10.46 1.29
C LEU A 229 8.70 -11.67 1.38
N ALA A 230 8.44 -12.77 0.66
CA ALA A 230 9.24 -13.99 0.76
C ALA A 230 10.74 -13.83 0.39
N PRO A 231 11.13 -13.11 -0.68
CA PRO A 231 12.53 -12.75 -0.94
C PRO A 231 13.21 -12.03 0.22
N PHE A 232 12.53 -11.08 0.86
CA PHE A 232 13.07 -10.36 2.02
C PHE A 232 13.25 -11.31 3.22
N LEU A 233 12.30 -12.19 3.49
CA LEU A 233 12.46 -13.20 4.55
C LEU A 233 13.67 -14.11 4.30
N ARG A 234 13.88 -14.57 3.06
CA ARG A 234 15.09 -15.35 2.72
C ARG A 234 16.38 -14.58 3.00
N TYR A 235 16.40 -13.29 2.68
CA TYR A 235 17.53 -12.42 2.98
C TYR A 235 17.77 -12.32 4.50
N VAL A 236 16.72 -12.07 5.28
CA VAL A 236 16.78 -12.01 6.75
C VAL A 236 17.29 -13.34 7.34
N LYS A 237 16.78 -14.48 6.87
CA LYS A 237 17.24 -15.81 7.29
C LYS A 237 18.71 -16.05 6.95
N LYS A 238 19.19 -15.58 5.80
CA LYS A 238 20.61 -15.68 5.41
C LYS A 238 21.54 -14.91 6.34
N LEU A 239 21.06 -13.82 6.94
CA LEU A 239 21.81 -13.06 7.94
C LEU A 239 21.85 -13.73 9.33
N GLY A 240 21.12 -14.83 9.53
CA GLY A 240 21.10 -15.59 10.78
C GLY A 240 19.98 -15.24 11.75
N TYR A 241 19.08 -14.32 11.37
CA TYR A 241 17.96 -13.91 12.21
C TYR A 241 16.90 -15.01 12.37
N LEU A 242 16.28 -15.02 13.55
CA LEU A 242 14.95 -15.60 13.74
C LEU A 242 13.89 -14.67 13.15
N VAL A 243 12.80 -15.24 12.66
CA VAL A 243 11.68 -14.50 12.09
C VAL A 243 10.41 -14.85 12.86
N LYS A 244 9.80 -13.84 13.49
CA LYS A 244 8.48 -13.96 14.12
C LYS A 244 7.46 -13.18 13.31
N ILE A 245 6.29 -13.77 13.06
CA ILE A 245 5.21 -13.11 12.33
C ILE A 245 3.92 -13.09 13.15
N GLN A 246 3.23 -11.95 13.18
CA GLN A 246 1.83 -11.88 13.60
C GLN A 246 0.94 -11.88 12.37
N THR A 247 -0.08 -12.75 12.38
CA THR A 247 -1.05 -12.87 11.29
C THR A 247 -2.45 -13.01 11.86
N ASN A 248 -3.45 -12.52 11.11
CA ASN A 248 -4.85 -12.73 11.40
C ASN A 248 -5.36 -14.13 10.94
N GLY A 249 -4.50 -14.94 10.30
CA GLY A 249 -4.78 -16.33 9.94
C GLY A 249 -5.55 -16.54 8.64
N SER A 250 -5.88 -15.50 7.90
CA SER A 250 -6.71 -15.59 6.69
C SER A 250 -5.98 -16.11 5.44
N TYR A 251 -4.68 -16.42 5.54
CA TYR A 251 -3.86 -16.92 4.43
C TYR A 251 -3.18 -18.27 4.77
N PRO A 252 -3.94 -19.35 5.01
CA PRO A 252 -3.40 -20.64 5.47
C PRO A 252 -2.40 -21.27 4.49
N ASP A 253 -2.62 -21.15 3.18
CA ASP A 253 -1.72 -21.75 2.18
C ASP A 253 -0.34 -21.08 2.19
N ARG A 254 -0.31 -19.75 2.35
CA ARG A 254 0.93 -18.99 2.47
C ARG A 254 1.62 -19.25 3.81
N LEU A 255 0.85 -19.30 4.90
CA LEU A 255 1.36 -19.70 6.21
C LEU A 255 2.08 -21.05 6.13
N LYS A 256 1.40 -22.07 5.58
CA LYS A 256 1.98 -23.40 5.39
C LYS A 256 3.25 -23.35 4.52
N SER A 257 3.18 -22.65 3.39
CA SER A 257 4.30 -22.52 2.46
C SER A 257 5.54 -21.90 3.13
N TRP A 258 5.36 -20.87 3.96
CA TRP A 258 6.46 -20.21 4.66
C TRP A 258 7.03 -21.05 5.81
N ILE A 259 6.20 -21.85 6.49
CA ILE A 259 6.65 -22.85 7.45
C ILE A 259 7.49 -23.93 6.74
N ASP A 260 6.97 -24.52 5.66
CA ASP A 260 7.65 -25.60 4.92
C ASP A 260 9.01 -25.14 4.36
N GLN A 261 9.08 -23.89 3.89
CA GLN A 261 10.30 -23.26 3.39
C GLN A 261 11.24 -22.73 4.50
N LYS A 262 10.85 -22.85 5.78
CA LYS A 262 11.60 -22.33 6.94
C LYS A 262 11.90 -20.82 6.85
N LEU A 263 10.97 -20.05 6.29
CA LEU A 263 11.06 -18.59 6.21
C LEU A 263 10.67 -17.89 7.50
N ILE A 264 9.94 -18.60 8.37
CA ILE A 264 9.46 -18.12 9.67
C ILE A 264 9.81 -19.14 10.75
N ASP A 265 10.09 -18.66 11.96
CA ASP A 265 10.48 -19.45 13.13
C ASP A 265 9.44 -19.42 14.25
N PHE A 266 8.57 -18.40 14.27
CA PHE A 266 7.49 -18.28 15.25
C PHE A 266 6.26 -17.59 14.67
N VAL A 267 5.07 -18.06 15.02
CA VAL A 267 3.79 -17.47 14.58
C VAL A 267 2.96 -17.00 15.77
N SER A 268 2.56 -15.73 15.77
CA SER A 268 1.47 -15.22 16.60
C SER A 268 0.20 -15.14 15.77
N LEU A 269 -0.72 -16.06 16.00
CA LEU A 269 -2.01 -16.07 15.32
C LEU A 269 -3.03 -15.27 16.12
N ASP A 270 -3.46 -14.15 15.56
CA ASP A 270 -4.38 -13.23 16.23
C ASP A 270 -5.84 -13.57 15.94
N ILE A 271 -6.52 -14.09 16.96
CA ILE A 271 -7.92 -14.51 16.89
C ILE A 271 -8.80 -13.37 17.38
N LYS A 272 -9.65 -12.88 16.48
CA LYS A 272 -10.39 -11.63 16.70
C LYS A 272 -11.67 -11.80 17.52
N ASN A 273 -12.35 -12.95 17.43
CA ASN A 273 -13.55 -13.26 18.21
C ASN A 273 -13.94 -14.75 18.09
N ALA A 274 -15.08 -15.10 18.69
CA ALA A 274 -15.81 -16.34 18.48
C ALA A 274 -16.24 -16.51 17.01
N PRO A 275 -16.27 -17.75 16.47
CA PRO A 275 -16.67 -18.02 15.09
C PRO A 275 -17.98 -17.35 14.66
N SER A 276 -19.01 -17.41 15.51
CA SER A 276 -20.34 -16.86 15.23
C SER A 276 -20.38 -15.33 15.13
N TYR A 277 -19.40 -14.64 15.73
CA TYR A 277 -19.31 -13.17 15.81
C TYR A 277 -18.10 -12.60 15.07
N TYR A 278 -17.34 -13.46 14.38
CA TYR A 278 -16.08 -13.10 13.76
C TYR A 278 -16.27 -12.03 12.68
N GLY A 279 -17.25 -12.25 11.80
CA GLY A 279 -17.56 -11.35 10.68
C GLY A 279 -17.93 -9.93 11.12
N GLU A 280 -18.75 -9.79 12.16
CA GLU A 280 -19.08 -8.50 12.76
C GLU A 280 -17.82 -7.79 13.27
N THR A 281 -16.97 -8.53 13.98
CA THR A 281 -15.77 -8.02 14.63
C THR A 281 -14.74 -7.48 13.63
N ILE A 282 -14.56 -8.20 12.52
CA ILE A 282 -13.60 -7.83 11.47
C ILE A 282 -14.21 -6.92 10.39
N GLY A 283 -15.49 -6.56 10.50
CA GLY A 283 -16.18 -5.71 9.52
C GLY A 283 -16.47 -6.38 8.18
N ILE A 284 -16.60 -7.72 8.15
CA ILE A 284 -16.92 -8.53 6.96
C ILE A 284 -18.11 -9.43 7.31
N PRO A 285 -19.36 -9.01 7.02
CA PRO A 285 -20.54 -9.85 7.29
C PRO A 285 -20.44 -11.23 6.62
N ASN A 286 -20.92 -12.27 7.30
CA ASN A 286 -20.90 -13.66 6.81
C ASN A 286 -19.51 -14.21 6.46
N PHE A 287 -18.46 -13.72 7.12
CA PHE A 287 -17.10 -14.25 6.94
C PHE A 287 -17.02 -15.74 7.32
N ASN A 288 -16.52 -16.57 6.39
CA ASN A 288 -16.29 -17.98 6.66
C ASN A 288 -15.02 -18.19 7.50
N THR A 289 -15.20 -18.60 8.76
CA THR A 289 -14.11 -18.84 9.72
C THR A 289 -13.35 -20.14 9.49
N ASP A 290 -13.79 -21.01 8.58
CA ASP A 290 -13.06 -22.22 8.17
C ASP A 290 -11.64 -21.89 7.70
N ILE A 291 -11.44 -20.73 7.06
CA ILE A 291 -10.11 -20.31 6.60
C ILE A 291 -9.14 -20.07 7.76
N ILE A 292 -9.65 -19.57 8.90
CA ILE A 292 -8.87 -19.38 10.14
C ILE A 292 -8.66 -20.74 10.82
N THR A 293 -9.69 -21.58 10.84
CA THR A 293 -9.60 -22.96 11.34
C THR A 293 -8.48 -23.74 10.63
N LYS A 294 -8.33 -23.58 9.31
CA LYS A 294 -7.21 -24.18 8.56
C LYS A 294 -5.85 -23.71 9.10
N SER A 295 -5.68 -22.44 9.39
CA SER A 295 -4.45 -21.90 9.99
C SER A 295 -4.20 -22.46 11.39
N ILE A 296 -5.24 -22.55 12.23
CA ILE A 296 -5.15 -23.18 13.56
C ILE A 296 -4.68 -24.64 13.43
N GLU A 297 -5.26 -25.42 12.52
CA GLU A 297 -4.89 -26.82 12.31
C GLU A 297 -3.49 -26.99 11.72
N ILE A 298 -3.02 -26.05 10.88
CA ILE A 298 -1.61 -26.03 10.42
C ILE A 298 -0.67 -25.87 11.63
N LEU A 299 -0.96 -24.93 12.53
CA LEU A 299 -0.12 -24.68 13.70
C LEU A 299 -0.15 -25.84 14.70
N LYS A 300 -1.32 -26.46 14.92
CA LYS A 300 -1.48 -27.62 15.81
C LYS A 300 -0.65 -28.84 15.39
N LYS A 301 -0.27 -28.96 14.12
CA LYS A 301 0.68 -30.01 13.67
C LYS A 301 2.05 -29.90 14.32
N GLY A 302 2.40 -28.74 14.90
CA GLY A 302 3.60 -28.56 15.71
C GLY A 302 4.90 -28.51 14.91
N GLN A 303 4.86 -28.16 13.63
CA GLN A 303 6.05 -27.97 12.79
C GLN A 303 6.80 -26.66 13.09
N ILE A 304 6.13 -25.73 13.77
CA ILE A 304 6.65 -24.42 14.18
C ILE A 304 6.10 -24.07 15.56
N ASP A 305 6.84 -23.28 16.32
CA ASP A 305 6.33 -22.71 17.56
C ASP A 305 5.35 -21.57 17.28
N TYR A 306 4.34 -21.46 18.13
CA TYR A 306 3.28 -20.49 17.94
C TYR A 306 2.59 -20.13 19.25
N ASP A 307 1.96 -18.95 19.27
CA ASP A 307 0.95 -18.59 20.24
C ASP A 307 -0.32 -18.11 19.55
N ILE A 308 -1.45 -18.28 20.23
CA ILE A 308 -2.70 -17.62 19.87
C ILE A 308 -2.80 -16.33 20.68
N THR A 309 -2.96 -15.20 20.04
CA THR A 309 -3.20 -13.91 20.72
C THR A 309 -4.66 -13.51 20.58
N ILE A 310 -5.24 -12.98 21.66
CA ILE A 310 -6.60 -12.46 21.66
C ILE A 310 -6.58 -11.11 22.38
N THR A 311 -7.03 -10.06 21.70
CA THR A 311 -7.24 -8.74 22.30
C THR A 311 -8.70 -8.63 22.75
N LEU A 312 -8.92 -8.65 24.06
CA LEU A 312 -10.23 -8.56 24.70
C LEU A 312 -10.71 -7.10 24.75
N ILE A 313 -11.95 -6.91 24.34
CA ILE A 313 -12.61 -5.61 24.17
C ILE A 313 -14.06 -5.78 24.63
N LYS A 314 -14.51 -4.93 25.57
CA LYS A 314 -15.79 -5.09 26.29
C LYS A 314 -16.99 -5.23 25.36
N GLU A 315 -17.04 -4.42 24.31
CA GLU A 315 -18.16 -4.37 23.37
C GLU A 315 -18.21 -5.59 22.44
N LEU A 316 -17.11 -6.33 22.34
CA LEU A 316 -16.95 -7.41 21.38
C LEU A 316 -16.89 -8.79 22.04
N HIS A 317 -16.56 -8.87 23.32
CA HIS A 317 -16.29 -10.11 24.03
C HIS A 317 -17.13 -10.19 25.31
N ASP A 318 -18.21 -10.95 25.24
CA ASP A 318 -18.98 -11.34 26.43
C ASP A 318 -18.64 -12.79 26.85
N THR A 319 -19.12 -13.20 28.02
CA THR A 319 -18.88 -14.54 28.58
C THR A 319 -19.27 -15.69 27.64
N ASN A 320 -20.33 -15.54 26.83
CA ASN A 320 -20.75 -16.60 25.91
C ASN A 320 -19.78 -16.70 24.73
N ARG A 321 -19.36 -15.55 24.19
CA ARG A 321 -18.34 -15.49 23.12
C ARG A 321 -17.02 -16.07 23.60
N LEU A 322 -16.58 -15.75 24.82
CA LEU A 322 -15.35 -16.31 25.40
C LEU A 322 -15.40 -17.83 25.53
N LYS A 323 -16.55 -18.40 25.93
CA LYS A 323 -16.74 -19.86 25.99
C LYS A 323 -16.70 -20.50 24.61
N GLU A 324 -17.34 -19.88 23.61
CA GLU A 324 -17.30 -20.35 22.22
C GLU A 324 -15.86 -20.33 21.67
N MET A 325 -15.12 -19.25 21.92
CA MET A 325 -13.69 -19.15 21.57
C MET A 325 -12.84 -20.24 22.23
N ALA A 326 -12.99 -20.43 23.54
CA ALA A 326 -12.24 -21.45 24.28
C ALA A 326 -12.55 -22.86 23.74
N GLY A 327 -13.80 -23.14 23.39
CA GLY A 327 -14.21 -24.39 22.74
C GLY A 327 -13.59 -24.57 21.36
N TRP A 328 -13.62 -23.53 20.52
CA TRP A 328 -13.03 -23.55 19.18
C TRP A 328 -11.51 -23.76 19.20
N LEU A 329 -10.83 -23.12 20.16
CA LEU A 329 -9.38 -23.18 20.32
C LEU A 329 -8.91 -24.40 21.13
N LYS A 330 -9.78 -25.38 21.39
CA LYS A 330 -9.40 -26.60 22.10
C LYS A 330 -8.25 -27.33 21.41
N GLY A 331 -7.22 -27.66 22.19
CA GLY A 331 -6.04 -28.39 21.73
C GLY A 331 -4.92 -27.52 21.15
N VAL A 332 -5.03 -26.19 21.21
CA VAL A 332 -3.88 -25.31 20.94
C VAL A 332 -2.89 -25.34 22.12
N LYS A 333 -1.59 -25.16 21.82
CA LYS A 333 -0.53 -25.22 22.84
C LYS A 333 -0.56 -24.05 23.82
N GLN A 334 -0.81 -22.83 23.35
CA GLN A 334 -0.74 -21.61 24.15
C GLN A 334 -1.73 -20.54 23.68
N VAL A 335 -2.37 -19.86 24.63
CA VAL A 335 -3.16 -18.64 24.40
C VAL A 335 -2.64 -17.50 25.27
N THR A 336 -2.53 -16.31 24.68
CA THR A 336 -2.21 -15.06 25.36
C THR A 336 -3.41 -14.12 25.26
N LEU A 337 -4.02 -13.80 26.40
CA LEU A 337 -5.09 -12.80 26.50
C LEU A 337 -4.48 -11.42 26.76
N MET A 338 -4.95 -10.40 26.04
CA MET A 338 -4.45 -9.03 26.15
C MET A 338 -5.62 -8.05 26.22
N SER A 339 -5.47 -6.99 27.00
CA SER A 339 -6.40 -5.86 27.03
C SER A 339 -5.62 -4.65 27.53
N ASN A 340 -5.54 -3.58 26.74
CA ASN A 340 -4.82 -2.37 27.13
C ASN A 340 -5.63 -1.11 26.77
N PRO A 341 -6.02 -0.26 27.75
CA PRO A 341 -6.72 0.99 27.52
C PRO A 341 -6.05 1.91 26.50
N SER A 342 -4.71 1.97 26.48
CA SER A 342 -3.93 2.83 25.56
C SER A 342 -4.04 2.42 24.10
N THR A 343 -4.49 1.18 23.83
CA THR A 343 -4.68 0.63 22.49
C THR A 343 -6.14 0.60 22.06
N MET A 344 -7.05 1.21 22.84
CA MET A 344 -8.45 1.27 22.47
C MET A 344 -8.71 2.50 21.58
N VAL A 345 -9.58 2.33 20.59
CA VAL A 345 -10.08 3.43 19.75
C VAL A 345 -11.42 3.91 20.28
N GLU A 346 -11.91 5.05 19.78
CA GLU A 346 -13.17 5.65 20.22
C GLU A 346 -14.33 4.64 20.22
N ASN A 347 -15.11 4.62 21.31
CA ASN A 347 -16.23 3.70 21.57
C ASN A 347 -15.87 2.24 21.87
N TYR A 348 -14.60 1.92 22.12
CA TYR A 348 -14.18 0.61 22.58
C TYR A 348 -13.46 0.70 23.92
N HIS A 349 -13.70 -0.26 24.80
CA HIS A 349 -13.15 -0.26 26.15
C HIS A 349 -12.37 -1.54 26.46
N ALA A 350 -11.28 -1.34 27.19
CA ALA A 350 -10.45 -2.41 27.71
C ALA A 350 -11.15 -3.13 28.86
N PHE A 351 -10.99 -4.45 28.92
CA PHE A 351 -11.28 -5.24 30.11
C PHE A 351 -10.47 -4.75 31.32
N ASP A 352 -11.09 -4.75 32.48
CA ASP A 352 -10.43 -4.56 33.77
C ASP A 352 -9.85 -5.87 34.33
N GLN A 353 -9.18 -5.79 35.49
CA GLN A 353 -8.48 -6.94 36.06
C GLN A 353 -9.43 -8.10 36.43
N ASN A 354 -10.65 -7.81 36.88
CA ASN A 354 -11.61 -8.84 37.25
C ASN A 354 -12.13 -9.55 36.00
N GLU A 355 -12.52 -8.78 34.98
CA GLU A 355 -12.97 -9.32 33.69
C GLU A 355 -11.85 -10.14 33.02
N MET A 356 -10.60 -9.69 33.09
CA MET A 356 -9.45 -10.46 32.59
C MET A 356 -9.26 -11.79 33.35
N ASN A 357 -9.43 -11.79 34.68
CA ASN A 357 -9.34 -13.01 35.49
C ASN A 357 -10.48 -13.99 35.18
N GLU A 358 -11.69 -13.49 34.94
CA GLU A 358 -12.82 -14.30 34.50
C GLU A 358 -12.56 -14.95 33.13
N ALA A 359 -12.09 -14.16 32.16
CA ALA A 359 -11.70 -14.68 30.84
C ALA A 359 -10.60 -15.75 30.95
N LEU A 360 -9.59 -15.51 31.80
CA LEU A 360 -8.55 -16.50 32.08
C LEU A 360 -9.12 -17.81 32.63
N HIS A 361 -10.06 -17.74 33.57
CA HIS A 361 -10.71 -18.94 34.13
C HIS A 361 -11.49 -19.73 33.08
N ILE A 362 -12.20 -19.05 32.18
CA ILE A 362 -12.96 -19.70 31.09
C ILE A 362 -12.03 -20.51 30.19
N PHE A 363 -10.93 -19.91 29.76
CA PHE A 363 -9.99 -20.57 28.84
C PHE A 363 -9.13 -21.63 29.54
N LYS A 364 -8.74 -21.43 30.81
CA LYS A 364 -8.01 -22.44 31.62
C LYS A 364 -8.73 -23.78 31.71
N ALA A 365 -10.07 -23.79 31.60
CA ALA A 365 -10.84 -25.02 31.62
C ALA A 365 -10.59 -25.93 30.40
N VAL A 366 -10.06 -25.38 29.30
CA VAL A 366 -9.93 -26.09 28.02
C VAL A 366 -8.51 -26.06 27.46
N ILE A 367 -7.69 -25.07 27.86
CA ILE A 367 -6.37 -24.82 27.30
C ILE A 367 -5.33 -24.84 28.42
N PRO A 368 -4.30 -25.72 28.31
CA PRO A 368 -3.37 -25.97 29.41
C PRO A 368 -2.44 -24.79 29.69
N ASN A 369 -1.92 -24.13 28.66
CA ASN A 369 -1.03 -22.98 28.83
C ASN A 369 -1.75 -21.70 28.40
N ILE A 370 -2.15 -20.91 29.38
CA ILE A 370 -2.75 -19.61 29.14
C ILE A 370 -2.17 -18.56 30.06
N GLN A 371 -1.92 -17.39 29.49
CA GLN A 371 -1.39 -16.24 30.19
C GLN A 371 -2.17 -14.98 29.83
N ILE A 372 -2.18 -14.04 30.77
CA ILE A 372 -2.57 -12.65 30.51
C ILE A 372 -1.27 -11.88 30.26
N LYS A 373 -1.24 -11.08 29.21
CA LYS A 373 -0.16 -10.11 28.97
C LYS A 373 -0.74 -8.71 29.17
N GLY A 374 -0.40 -8.11 30.30
CA GLY A 374 -0.63 -6.69 30.60
C GLY A 374 0.72 -5.99 30.78
N GLU A 375 0.80 -4.72 30.40
CA GLU A 375 1.74 -3.84 31.08
C GLU A 375 1.38 -3.88 32.56
N ALA A 376 2.37 -4.00 33.44
CA ALA A 376 2.14 -3.94 34.87
C ALA A 376 1.20 -2.75 35.14
N TYR A 377 0.01 -3.01 35.69
CA TYR A 377 -0.67 -2.00 36.47
C TYR A 377 0.39 -1.53 37.46
N VAL A 378 0.92 -0.32 37.25
CA VAL A 378 1.82 0.30 38.21
C VAL A 378 0.94 0.56 39.42
N SER A 379 0.83 -0.44 40.28
CA SER A 379 0.37 -0.29 41.66
C SER A 379 1.27 0.78 42.25
N GLY A 380 0.65 1.86 42.71
CA GLY A 380 1.35 3.03 43.23
C GLY A 380 2.48 2.63 44.16
N ARG A 381 3.67 3.18 43.89
CA ARG A 381 4.55 3.51 45.01
C ARG A 381 3.92 4.74 45.65
N GLU A 382 3.26 4.53 46.78
CA GLU A 382 3.11 5.60 47.76
C GLU A 382 4.48 6.22 48.04
N ALA A 383 4.49 7.54 48.14
CA ALA A 383 5.65 8.38 48.37
C ALA A 383 6.31 8.13 49.72
#